data_AF-D0VJM9-F1
#
_entry.id   AF-D0VJM9-F1
#
_cell.length_a   1.000
_cell.length_b   1.000
_cell.length_c   1.000
_cell.angle_alpha   90.00
_cell.angle_beta   90.00
_cell.angle_gamma   90.00
#
_symmetry.space_group_name_H-M   'P 1'
#
loop_
_entity.id
_entity.type
_entity.pdbx_description
1 polymer ?
#
loop_
_entity_poly.entity_id
_entity_poly.type
_entity_poly.pdbx_seq_one_letter_code
_entity_poly.pdbx_strand_id
1 'polypeptide(L)' 'AAAPNALDRERNLMNEDPKWQDTNYVLSSYKTEPCKRPPRL' A
#
# COMPACT_ATOMS: atom_id res chain seq x y z
N ALA A 1 -2.93 -10.08 23.63
CA ALA A 1 -2.30 -9.24 22.60
C ALA A 1 -2.92 -9.60 21.26
N ALA A 2 -3.53 -8.66 20.54
CA ALA A 2 -4.11 -8.94 19.22
C ALA A 2 -2.97 -9.34 18.26
N ALA A 3 -3.14 -10.47 17.56
CA ALA A 3 -2.17 -10.92 16.58
C ALA A 3 -1.95 -9.82 15.52
N PRO A 4 -0.69 -9.57 15.08
CA PRO A 4 -0.42 -8.57 14.06
C PRO A 4 -1.16 -8.97 12.79
N ASN A 5 -2.09 -8.10 12.37
CA ASN A 5 -2.92 -8.35 11.21
C ASN A 5 -2.00 -8.43 9.98
N ALA A 6 -2.00 -9.56 9.26
CA ALA A 6 -1.11 -9.75 8.10
C ALA A 6 -1.26 -8.63 7.05
N LEU A 7 -2.47 -8.03 7.00
CA LEU A 7 -2.82 -6.90 6.14
C LEU A 7 -2.11 -5.58 6.52
N ASP A 8 -1.75 -5.43 7.79
CA ASP A 8 -1.00 -4.27 8.29
C ASP A 8 0.43 -4.29 7.77
N ARG A 9 1.06 -5.47 7.80
CA ARG A 9 2.43 -5.67 7.30
C ARG A 9 2.56 -5.38 5.81
N GLU A 10 1.60 -5.80 4.99
CA GLU A 10 1.62 -5.54 3.54
C GLU A 10 1.44 -4.06 3.20
N ARG A 11 0.54 -3.35 3.92
CA ARG A 11 0.38 -1.90 3.78
C ARG A 11 1.67 -1.16 4.11
N ASN A 12 2.32 -1.53 5.22
CA ASN A 12 3.57 -0.90 5.64
C ASN A 12 4.67 -1.15 4.61
N LEU A 13 4.80 -2.36 4.07
CA LEU A 13 5.81 -2.68 3.05
C LEU A 13 5.67 -1.82 1.79
N MET A 14 4.43 -1.49 1.39
CA MET A 14 4.19 -0.59 0.26
C MET A 14 4.54 0.86 0.58
N ASN A 15 4.38 1.31 1.82
CA ASN A 15 4.73 2.68 2.22
C ASN A 15 6.24 2.88 2.35
N GLU A 16 6.95 1.83 2.74
CA GLU A 16 8.41 1.80 2.92
C GLU A 16 9.19 1.63 1.60
N ASP A 17 8.51 1.33 0.48
CA ASP A 17 9.16 1.20 -0.82
C ASP A 17 9.66 2.59 -1.30
N PRO A 18 10.98 2.78 -1.49
CA PRO A 18 11.58 4.08 -1.76
C PRO A 18 11.07 4.73 -3.05
N LYS A 19 10.49 3.97 -3.98
CA LYS A 19 9.87 4.54 -5.19
C LYS A 19 8.72 5.50 -4.86
N TRP A 20 8.04 5.32 -3.72
CA TRP A 20 6.96 6.20 -3.29
C TRP A 20 7.44 7.54 -2.72
N GLN A 21 8.75 7.70 -2.52
CA GLN A 21 9.36 9.00 -2.21
C GLN A 21 9.68 9.80 -3.49
N ASP A 22 9.66 9.18 -4.66
CA ASP A 22 9.87 9.86 -5.94
C ASP A 22 8.56 10.49 -6.45
N THR A 23 8.59 11.81 -6.65
CA THR A 23 7.41 12.58 -7.09
C THR A 23 6.90 12.13 -8.46
N ASN A 24 7.78 11.77 -9.40
CA ASN A 24 7.34 11.35 -10.75
C ASN A 24 6.62 10.00 -10.69
N TYR A 25 7.13 9.07 -9.87
CA TYR A 25 6.48 7.80 -9.63
C TYR A 25 5.10 7.98 -8.98
N VAL A 26 4.99 8.83 -7.95
CA VAL A 26 3.71 9.12 -7.29
C VAL A 26 2.69 9.66 -8.30
N LEU A 27 3.07 10.66 -9.11
CA LEU A 27 2.17 11.26 -10.10
C LEU A 27 1.67 10.28 -11.16
N SER A 28 2.51 9.30 -11.54
CA SER A 28 2.20 8.33 -12.60
C SER A 28 1.54 7.05 -12.08
N SER A 29 1.75 6.68 -10.81
CA SER A 29 1.41 5.35 -10.29
C SER A 29 0.47 5.38 -9.08
N TYR A 30 0.20 6.55 -8.49
CA TYR A 30 -0.68 6.63 -7.33
C TYR A 30 -2.14 6.34 -7.72
N LYS A 31 -2.71 5.29 -7.13
CA LYS A 31 -4.11 4.85 -7.31
C LYS A 31 -4.49 4.54 -8.77
N THR A 32 -3.52 4.19 -9.60
CA THR A 32 -3.77 3.77 -10.98
C THR A 32 -4.19 2.30 -11.07
N GLU A 33 -3.75 1.47 -10.11
CA GLU A 33 -4.17 0.07 -10.01
C GLU A 33 -5.38 -0.12 -9.07
N PRO A 34 -6.31 -1.03 -9.40
CA PRO A 34 -7.43 -1.36 -8.54
C PRO A 34 -6.95 -1.98 -7.23
N CYS A 35 -7.65 -1.66 -6.14
CA CYS A 35 -7.36 -2.23 -4.83
C CYS A 35 -7.54 -3.75 -4.86
N LYS A 36 -6.45 -4.50 -4.63
CA LYS A 36 -6.49 -5.97 -4.54
C LYS A 36 -7.28 -6.47 -3.33
N ARG A 37 -7.45 -5.62 -2.32
CA ARG A 37 -8.24 -5.95 -1.13
C ARG A 37 -9.72 -5.76 -1.45
N PRO A 38 -10.56 -6.79 -1.22
CA PRO A 38 -12.00 -6.65 -1.39
C PRO A 38 -12.53 -5.54 -0.48
N PRO A 39 -13.62 -4.85 -0.88
CA PRO A 39 -14.33 -3.95 0.01
C PRO A 39 -14.68 -4.69 1.30
N ARG A 40 -14.32 -4.12 2.46
CA ARG A 40 -14.77 -4.66 3.74
C ARG A 40 -16.28 -4.45 3.81
N LEU A 41 -17.03 -5.53 4.03
CA LEU A 41 -18.45 -5.50 4.39
C LEU A 41 -18.61 -4.88 5.79
#